data_AF-A0A497HYY7-F1
#
_entry.id   AF-A0A497HYY7-F1
#
_cell.length_a   1.000
_cell.length_b   1.000
_cell.length_c   1.000
_cell.angle_alpha   90.00
_cell.angle_beta   90.00
_cell.angle_gamma   90.00
#
_symmetry.space_group_name_H-M   'P 1'
#
loop_
_entity.id
_entity.type
_entity.pdbx_description
1 polymer ?
#
loop_
_entity_poly.entity_id
_entity_poly.type
_entity_poly.pdbx_seq_one_letter_code
_entity_poly.pdbx_strand_id
1 'polypeptide(L)'
;MIPKTYKIFNFKAYMEWKTHISLGILFGLIAYILLSRKFFAEINLIDFLIWTSFFSIAPDFDIIFKHRSEYTHSLLGVFLGFIIGFILKRNLLWAFIAASSLLSHVFGDSLTSSGVPLFYPFSKRKHVHFPYIGGRTRYDNKYAN
;
A
#
# COMPACT_ATOMS: atom_id res chain seq x y z
N MET A 1 -0.89 -5.03 -34.91
CA MET A 1 -1.03 -3.61 -34.48
C MET A 1 -1.46 -3.62 -33.01
N ILE A 2 -0.53 -3.42 -32.07
CA ILE A 2 -0.86 -3.46 -30.63
C ILE A 2 -1.70 -2.21 -30.30
N PRO A 3 -2.87 -2.31 -29.65
CA PRO A 3 -3.69 -1.15 -29.38
C PRO A 3 -2.91 -0.12 -28.54
N LYS A 4 -2.90 1.16 -28.96
CA LYS A 4 -2.24 2.25 -28.23
C LYS A 4 -2.68 2.35 -26.75
N THR A 5 -3.89 1.91 -26.44
CA THR A 5 -4.45 1.83 -25.08
C THR A 5 -3.69 0.88 -24.16
N TYR A 6 -3.20 -0.27 -24.67
CA TYR A 6 -2.41 -1.22 -23.87
C TYR A 6 -1.05 -0.66 -23.48
N LYS A 7 -0.41 0.13 -24.36
CA LYS A 7 0.88 0.78 -24.05
C LYS A 7 0.74 1.84 -22.96
N ILE A 8 -0.33 2.61 -22.98
CA ILE A 8 -0.59 3.67 -21.99
C ILE A 8 -0.93 3.08 -20.62
N PHE A 9 -1.75 2.02 -20.58
CA PHE A 9 -2.11 1.32 -19.34
C PHE A 9 -0.88 0.69 -18.66
N ASN A 10 -0.02 0.02 -19.45
CA ASN A 10 1.24 -0.54 -18.94
C ASN A 10 2.20 0.53 -18.42
N PHE A 11 2.30 1.69 -19.07
CA PHE A 11 3.20 2.74 -18.63
C PHE A 11 2.72 3.43 -17.35
N LYS A 12 1.40 3.63 -17.20
CA LYS A 12 0.82 4.24 -16.00
C LYS A 12 0.92 3.32 -14.78
N ALA A 13 0.54 2.05 -14.91
CA ALA A 13 0.70 1.04 -13.86
C ALA A 13 2.18 0.85 -13.46
N TYR A 14 3.11 0.87 -14.43
CA TYR A 14 4.55 0.75 -14.17
C TYR A 14 5.14 1.95 -13.43
N MET A 15 4.65 3.16 -13.67
CA MET A 15 5.06 4.36 -12.93
C MET A 15 4.49 4.35 -11.51
N GLU A 16 3.28 3.83 -11.31
CA GLU A 16 2.63 3.69 -10.00
C GLU A 16 3.38 2.69 -9.10
N TRP A 17 3.84 1.54 -9.61
CA TRP A 17 4.54 0.57 -8.75
C TRP A 17 5.90 1.07 -8.24
N LYS A 18 6.62 1.87 -9.03
CA LYS A 18 7.89 2.47 -8.59
C LYS A 18 7.70 3.43 -7.42
N THR A 19 6.62 4.23 -7.44
CA THR A 19 6.31 5.14 -6.33
C THR A 19 5.92 4.35 -5.09
N HIS A 20 5.13 3.29 -5.23
CA HIS A 20 4.75 2.41 -4.13
C HIS A 20 5.96 1.73 -3.50
N ILE A 21 6.85 1.15 -4.31
CA ILE A 21 8.09 0.53 -3.84
C ILE A 21 8.99 1.54 -3.12
N SER A 22 9.17 2.74 -3.70
CA SER A 22 10.00 3.79 -3.08
C SER A 22 9.45 4.23 -1.72
N LEU A 23 8.13 4.44 -1.64
CA LEU A 23 7.44 4.77 -0.40
C LEU A 23 7.52 3.62 0.62
N GLY A 24 7.40 2.37 0.15
CA GLY A 24 7.49 1.17 0.98
C GLY A 24 8.84 1.00 1.64
N ILE A 25 9.92 1.22 0.88
CA ILE A 25 11.29 1.21 1.40
C ILE A 25 11.48 2.36 2.40
N LEU A 26 11.01 3.57 2.08
CA LEU A 26 11.12 4.74 2.96
C LEU A 26 10.40 4.51 4.30
N PHE A 27 9.14 4.11 4.28
CA PHE A 27 8.35 3.87 5.49
C PHE A 27 8.88 2.68 6.29
N GLY A 28 9.32 1.61 5.61
CA GLY A 28 10.00 0.48 6.25
C GLY A 28 11.28 0.92 6.96
N LEU A 29 12.05 1.84 6.37
CA LEU A 29 13.29 2.35 6.95
C LEU A 29 13.01 3.22 8.18
N ILE A 30 12.00 4.08 8.10
CA ILE A 30 11.53 4.87 9.24
C ILE A 30 11.13 3.94 10.40
N ALA A 31 10.33 2.89 10.12
CA ALA A 31 9.93 1.92 11.11
C ALA A 31 11.13 1.19 11.74
N TYR A 32 12.10 0.78 10.91
CA TYR A 32 13.34 0.17 11.38
C TYR A 32 14.11 1.10 12.33
N ILE A 33 14.32 2.36 11.96
CA ILE A 33 15.06 3.34 12.78
C ILE A 33 14.36 3.57 14.12
N LEU A 34 13.03 3.69 14.12
CA LEU A 34 12.26 3.96 15.33
C LEU A 34 12.18 2.77 16.29
N LEU A 35 12.16 1.54 15.76
CA LEU A 35 11.81 0.35 16.53
C LEU A 35 12.96 -0.63 16.77
N SER A 36 14.06 -0.54 16.00
CA SER A 36 15.24 -1.41 16.16
C SER A 36 15.86 -1.38 17.55
N ARG A 37 15.71 -0.27 18.30
CA ARG A 37 16.15 -0.16 19.69
C ARG A 37 15.32 -0.97 20.68
N LYS A 38 14.07 -1.29 20.34
CA LYS A 38 13.12 -2.02 21.21
C LYS A 38 12.98 -3.49 20.81
N PHE A 39 13.02 -3.77 19.51
CA PHE A 39 12.87 -5.10 18.96
C PHE A 39 14.11 -5.42 18.13
N PHE A 40 14.93 -6.34 18.62
CA PHE A 40 16.11 -6.78 17.89
C PHE A 40 15.72 -7.79 16.82
N ALA A 41 16.22 -7.60 15.60
CA ALA A 41 16.16 -8.59 14.53
C ALA A 41 17.42 -8.49 13.69
N GLU A 42 17.93 -9.62 13.25
CA GLU A 42 18.95 -9.64 12.20
C GLU A 42 18.28 -9.26 10.88
N ILE A 43 18.75 -8.15 10.29
CA ILE A 43 18.22 -7.64 9.03
C ILE A 43 19.36 -7.54 8.04
N ASN A 44 19.32 -8.38 7.01
CA ASN A 44 20.13 -8.22 5.82
C ASN A 44 19.46 -7.20 4.87
N LEU A 45 20.26 -6.38 4.19
CA LEU A 45 19.78 -5.38 3.24
C LEU A 45 18.91 -5.98 2.12
N ILE A 46 19.31 -7.13 1.57
CA ILE A 46 18.58 -7.80 0.48
C ILE A 46 17.20 -8.24 0.98
N ASP A 47 17.14 -8.89 2.15
CA ASP A 47 15.89 -9.28 2.79
C ASP A 47 15.00 -8.06 3.02
N PHE A 48 15.57 -6.98 3.56
CA PHE A 48 14.84 -5.74 3.80
C PHE A 48 14.21 -5.18 2.51
N LEU A 49 14.99 -5.09 1.43
CA LEU A 49 14.50 -4.58 0.14
C LEU A 49 13.43 -5.48 -0.46
N ILE A 50 13.58 -6.80 -0.40
CA ILE A 50 12.60 -7.76 -0.91
C ILE A 50 11.28 -7.62 -0.15
N TRP A 51 11.33 -7.63 1.18
CA TRP A 51 10.12 -7.62 2.00
C TRP A 51 9.37 -6.29 1.93
N THR A 52 10.09 -5.16 2.00
CA THR A 52 9.47 -3.83 1.89
C THR A 52 8.85 -3.64 0.50
N SER A 53 9.52 -4.07 -0.56
CA SER A 53 8.98 -4.03 -1.93
C SER A 53 7.74 -4.89 -2.05
N PHE A 54 7.80 -6.16 -1.58
CA PHE A 54 6.67 -7.09 -1.64
C PHE A 54 5.42 -6.52 -0.96
N PHE A 55 5.53 -6.07 0.30
CA PHE A 55 4.38 -5.55 1.04
C PHE A 55 3.85 -4.22 0.49
N SER A 56 4.71 -3.42 -0.17
CA SER A 56 4.30 -2.14 -0.77
C SER A 56 3.47 -2.27 -2.04
N ILE A 57 3.57 -3.41 -2.75
CA ILE A 57 2.79 -3.69 -3.96
C ILE A 57 1.78 -4.82 -3.76
N ALA A 58 1.80 -5.48 -2.59
CA ALA A 58 0.90 -6.58 -2.29
C ALA A 58 -0.59 -6.22 -2.50
N PRO A 59 -1.06 -5.01 -2.15
CA PRO A 59 -2.44 -4.62 -2.41
C PRO A 59 -2.80 -4.58 -3.90
N ASP A 60 -1.89 -4.16 -4.78
CA ASP A 60 -2.08 -4.06 -6.24
C ASP A 60 -2.27 -5.42 -6.93
N PHE A 61 -1.91 -6.52 -6.28
CA PHE A 61 -2.16 -7.86 -6.85
C PHE A 61 -3.65 -8.17 -7.00
N ASP A 62 -4.54 -7.45 -6.30
CA ASP A 62 -5.99 -7.59 -6.47
C ASP A 62 -6.47 -7.17 -7.89
N ILE A 63 -5.75 -6.26 -8.55
CA ILE A 63 -6.00 -5.83 -9.93
C ILE A 63 -5.85 -7.00 -10.90
N ILE A 64 -4.92 -7.93 -10.63
CA ILE A 64 -4.72 -9.14 -11.44
C ILE A 64 -5.97 -10.04 -11.40
N PHE A 65 -6.69 -10.05 -10.27
CA PHE A 65 -7.92 -10.83 -10.09
C PHE A 65 -9.18 -10.12 -10.59
N LYS A 66 -9.07 -8.96 -11.28
CA LYS A 66 -10.17 -8.14 -11.84
C LYS A 66 -11.21 -7.64 -10.84
N HIS A 67 -11.06 -7.92 -9.55
CA HIS A 67 -11.86 -7.40 -8.46
C HIS A 67 -10.95 -6.59 -7.56
N ARG A 68 -11.00 -5.25 -7.66
CA ARG A 68 -10.34 -4.38 -6.69
C ARG A 68 -10.93 -4.69 -5.32
N SER A 69 -10.10 -5.24 -4.43
CA SER A 69 -10.50 -5.65 -3.11
C SER A 69 -10.38 -4.45 -2.19
N GLU A 70 -11.51 -3.88 -1.77
CA GLU A 70 -11.54 -2.80 -0.79
C GLU A 70 -10.87 -3.20 0.55
N TYR A 71 -10.68 -4.51 0.79
CA TYR A 71 -9.99 -5.04 1.96
C TYR A 71 -8.49 -4.78 1.97
N THR A 72 -7.80 -4.90 0.82
CA THR A 72 -6.34 -4.76 0.75
C THR A 72 -5.90 -3.30 0.83
N HIS A 73 -6.76 -2.40 0.37
CA HIS A 73 -6.60 -0.95 0.41
C HIS A 73 -7.29 -0.37 1.65
N SER A 74 -7.04 -0.92 2.84
CA SER A 74 -7.65 -0.44 4.09
C SER A 74 -6.70 -0.61 5.28
N LEU A 75 -7.04 -0.02 6.43
CA LEU A 75 -6.30 -0.27 7.66
C LEU A 75 -6.39 -1.74 8.11
N LEU A 76 -7.45 -2.46 7.72
CA LEU A 76 -7.53 -3.90 7.92
C LEU A 76 -6.45 -4.61 7.10
N GLY A 77 -6.23 -4.21 5.84
CA GLY A 77 -5.13 -4.70 5.02
C GLY A 77 -3.77 -4.49 5.66
N VAL A 78 -3.55 -3.30 6.26
CA VAL A 78 -2.31 -2.99 7.01
C VAL A 78 -2.15 -3.91 8.22
N PHE A 79 -3.23 -4.14 8.96
CA PHE A 79 -3.21 -5.05 10.10
C PHE A 79 -2.98 -6.51 9.70
N LEU A 80 -3.54 -6.97 8.58
CA LEU A 80 -3.24 -8.29 8.03
C LEU A 80 -1.77 -8.38 7.59
N GLY A 81 -1.22 -7.33 6.97
CA GLY A 81 0.19 -7.24 6.64
C GLY A 81 1.09 -7.38 7.87
N PHE A 82 0.72 -6.74 8.99
CA PHE A 82 1.39 -6.91 10.28
C PHE A 82 1.41 -8.38 10.73
N ILE A 83 0.24 -9.04 10.74
CA ILE A 83 0.10 -10.44 11.16
C ILE A 83 0.95 -11.36 10.27
N ILE A 84 0.87 -11.17 8.95
CA ILE A 84 1.63 -11.97 7.98
C ILE A 84 3.13 -11.77 8.19
N GLY A 85 3.59 -10.53 8.32
CA GLY A 85 5.00 -10.22 8.60
C GLY A 85 5.49 -10.87 9.89
N PHE A 86 4.66 -10.84 10.94
CA PHE A 86 4.96 -11.52 12.21
C PHE A 86 5.05 -13.03 12.04
N ILE A 87 4.10 -13.68 11.35
CA ILE A 87 4.08 -15.13 11.17
C ILE A 87 5.30 -15.59 10.36
N LEU A 88 5.65 -14.88 9.27
CA LEU A 88 6.69 -15.30 8.35
C LEU A 88 8.11 -15.11 8.90
N LYS A 89 8.34 -14.06 9.70
CA LYS A 89 9.66 -13.77 10.29
C LYS A 89 9.76 -14.03 11.78
N ARG A 90 8.66 -14.36 12.44
CA ARG A 90 8.54 -14.61 13.90
C ARG A 90 9.16 -13.50 14.75
N ASN A 91 9.06 -12.25 14.29
CA ASN A 91 9.68 -11.10 14.93
C ASN A 91 8.82 -9.85 14.76
N LEU A 92 8.66 -9.09 15.85
CA LEU A 92 7.82 -7.90 15.87
C LEU A 92 8.39 -6.76 15.01
N LEU A 93 9.71 -6.60 14.91
CA LEU A 93 10.32 -5.58 14.05
C LEU A 93 9.93 -5.81 12.58
N TRP A 94 10.01 -7.07 12.11
CA TRP A 94 9.59 -7.44 10.77
C TRP A 94 8.08 -7.24 10.53
N ALA A 95 7.25 -7.49 11.55
CA ALA A 95 5.83 -7.21 11.50
C ALA A 95 5.55 -5.71 11.32
N PHE A 96 6.24 -4.84 12.07
CA PHE A 96 6.12 -3.40 11.93
C PHE A 96 6.67 -2.86 10.61
N ILE A 97 7.76 -3.43 10.10
CA ILE A 97 8.29 -3.08 8.77
C ILE A 97 7.26 -3.42 7.70
N ALA A 98 6.70 -4.63 7.71
CA ALA A 98 5.66 -5.08 6.78
C ALA A 98 4.42 -4.16 6.82
N ALA A 99 3.92 -3.88 8.04
CA ALA A 99 2.78 -3.00 8.23
C ALA A 99 3.06 -1.58 7.75
N SER A 100 4.25 -1.05 7.99
CA SER A 100 4.63 0.31 7.58
C SER A 100 4.78 0.42 6.06
N SER A 101 5.33 -0.60 5.41
CA SER A 101 5.42 -0.66 3.94
C SER A 101 4.04 -0.80 3.27
N LEU A 102 3.09 -1.51 3.88
CA LEU A 102 1.72 -1.57 3.35
C LEU A 102 0.96 -0.26 3.67
N LEU A 103 1.21 0.33 4.83
CA LEU A 103 0.66 1.64 5.19
C LEU A 103 1.10 2.72 4.20
N SER A 104 2.33 2.67 3.70
CA SER A 104 2.80 3.62 2.70
C SER A 104 2.03 3.51 1.38
N HIS A 105 1.58 2.30 1.04
CA HIS A 105 0.73 2.07 -0.14
C HIS A 105 -0.63 2.75 0.04
N VAL A 106 -1.32 2.43 1.14
CA VAL A 106 -2.59 3.06 1.51
C VAL A 106 -2.47 4.58 1.63
N PHE A 107 -1.36 5.07 2.18
CA PHE A 107 -1.08 6.49 2.28
C PHE A 107 -0.88 7.13 0.90
N GLY A 108 -0.06 6.52 0.04
CA GLY A 108 0.19 6.98 -1.33
C GLY A 108 -1.11 7.14 -2.11
N ASP A 109 -1.95 6.09 -2.12
CA ASP A 109 -3.24 6.14 -2.79
C ASP A 109 -4.18 7.18 -2.19
N SER A 110 -4.12 7.43 -0.87
CA SER A 110 -4.95 8.45 -0.22
C SER A 110 -4.59 9.89 -0.62
N LEU A 111 -3.37 10.11 -1.12
CA LEU A 111 -2.94 11.40 -1.65
C LEU A 111 -3.40 11.65 -3.09
N THR A 112 -3.89 10.61 -3.77
CA THR A 112 -4.40 10.70 -5.14
C THR A 112 -5.90 11.03 -5.16
N SER A 113 -6.41 11.42 -6.34
CA SER A 113 -7.84 11.67 -6.54
C SER A 113 -8.71 10.41 -6.45
N SER A 114 -8.12 9.21 -6.48
CA SER A 114 -8.83 7.93 -6.31
C SER A 114 -9.22 7.66 -4.84
N GLY A 115 -8.37 8.10 -3.89
CA GLY A 115 -8.57 7.85 -2.46
C GLY A 115 -8.56 6.38 -2.07
N VAL A 116 -8.75 6.12 -0.76
CA VAL A 116 -8.69 4.77 -0.17
C VAL A 116 -9.82 4.51 0.83
N PRO A 117 -10.49 3.34 0.82
CA PRO A 117 -11.51 2.99 1.80
C PRO A 117 -10.89 2.59 3.16
N LEU A 118 -10.27 3.55 3.87
CA LEU A 118 -9.47 3.33 5.09
C LEU A 118 -10.15 2.47 6.16
N PHE A 119 -11.46 2.64 6.35
CA PHE A 119 -12.24 2.02 7.42
C PHE A 119 -13.11 0.84 6.95
N TYR A 120 -12.91 0.34 5.74
CA TYR A 120 -13.60 -0.84 5.28
C TYR A 120 -13.14 -2.10 6.07
N PRO A 121 -14.03 -3.04 6.44
CA PRO A 121 -15.47 -3.11 6.17
C PRO A 121 -16.36 -2.40 7.21
N PHE A 122 -15.79 -1.78 8.24
CA PHE A 122 -16.54 -1.17 9.35
C PHE A 122 -17.28 0.12 8.96
N SER A 123 -16.92 0.75 7.84
CA SER A 123 -17.56 1.95 7.34
C SER A 123 -17.86 1.84 5.85
N LYS A 124 -19.08 2.23 5.47
CA LYS A 124 -19.49 2.39 4.06
C LYS A 124 -19.00 3.71 3.45
N ARG A 125 -18.25 4.55 4.20
CA ARG A 125 -17.65 5.77 3.65
C ARG A 125 -16.65 5.38 2.57
N LYS A 126 -16.90 5.87 1.36
CA LYS A 126 -16.33 5.30 0.16
C LYS A 126 -14.82 5.43 0.12
N HIS A 127 -14.26 6.63 0.31
CA HIS A 127 -12.81 6.83 0.19
C HIS A 127 -12.40 8.05 1.01
N VAL A 128 -11.29 7.94 1.75
CA VAL A 128 -10.61 9.10 2.33
C VAL A 128 -9.56 9.55 1.32
N HIS A 129 -9.58 10.83 0.98
CA HIS A 129 -8.62 11.44 0.07
C HIS A 129 -8.14 12.78 0.63
N PHE A 130 -6.84 13.00 0.58
CA PHE A 130 -6.18 14.26 0.90
C PHE A 130 -5.52 14.76 -0.39
N PRO A 131 -6.28 15.37 -1.32
CA PRO A 131 -5.78 15.69 -2.65
C PRO A 131 -4.76 16.84 -2.56
N TYR A 132 -3.51 16.48 -2.29
CA TYR A 132 -2.34 17.32 -2.47
C TYR A 132 -1.75 17.12 -3.87
N ILE A 133 -2.00 15.97 -4.49
CA ILE A 133 -1.50 15.57 -5.81
C ILE A 133 -2.67 15.05 -6.66
N GLY A 134 -2.97 15.74 -7.77
CA GLY A 134 -4.07 15.37 -8.67
C GLY A 134 -5.29 16.28 -8.49
N GLY A 135 -5.30 17.37 -9.26
CA GLY A 135 -6.40 18.32 -9.29
C GLY A 135 -7.74 17.68 -9.68
N ARG A 136 -8.79 18.17 -9.01
CA ARG A 136 -10.21 17.77 -9.05
C ARG A 136 -10.50 16.41 -8.43
N THR A 137 -11.13 16.47 -7.25
CA THR A 137 -11.93 15.40 -6.67
C THR A 137 -12.94 14.94 -7.70
N ARG A 138 -12.86 13.67 -8.14
CA ARG A 138 -14.04 13.05 -8.74
C ARG A 138 -15.05 12.90 -7.59
N TYR A 139 -15.96 13.87 -7.50
CA TYR A 139 -17.22 13.65 -6.79
C TYR A 139 -17.95 12.55 -7.56
N ASP A 140 -17.73 11.31 -7.15
CA ASP A 140 -18.56 10.18 -7.54
C ASP A 140 -19.91 10.35 -6.86
N ASN A 141 -20.69 11.32 -7.35
CA ASN A 141 -22.06 11.58 -6.96
C ASN A 141 -22.98 10.48 -7.50
N LYS A 142 -22.70 9.23 -7.11
CA LYS A 142 -23.55 8.09 -7.44
C LYS A 142 -24.32 7.56 -6.23
N TYR A 143 -24.03 8.08 -5.03
CA TYR A 143 -24.67 7.65 -3.77
C TYR A 143 -24.70 8.77 -2.72
N ALA A 144 -24.84 10.04 -3.12
CA ALA A 144 -25.38 11.06 -2.21
C ALA A 144 -26.89 10.82 -2.10
N ASN A 145 -27.24 9.81 -1.31
CA ASN A 145 -28.52 9.54 -0.67
C ASN A 145 -28.24 8.54 0.46
#